data_AF-A0A1A8G5B6-F1
#
_entry.id   AF-A0A1A8G5B6-F1
#
_cell.length_a   1.000
_cell.length_b   1.000
_cell.length_c   1.000
_cell.angle_alpha   90.00
_cell.angle_beta   90.00
_cell.angle_gamma   90.00
#
_symmetry.space_group_name_H-M   'P 1'
#
loop_
_entity.id
_entity.type
_entity.pdbx_description
1 polymer ?
#
loop_
_entity_poly.entity_id
_entity_poly.type
_entity_poly.pdbx_seq_one_letter_code
_entity_poly.pdbx_strand_id
1 'polypeptide(L)'
;IQTSTTHHTNVKLGQQRTSFCAELDEQLFPSKTRCCFLQYIATKPDKFGIKFWVACDLKSKYICNVLPYLGKDPSRPSGERLSESVVMRLMEPFVDKGRAVTTDNFFTSLSLAQ
;
A
#
# COMPACT_ATOMS: atom_id res chain seq x y z
N ILE A 1 2.68 -16.65 2.80
CA ILE A 1 1.99 -15.38 2.48
C ILE A 1 0.52 -15.63 2.74
N GLN A 2 -0.02 -15.19 3.89
CA GLN A 2 -1.44 -15.33 4.18
C GLN A 2 -2.17 -14.18 3.49
N THR A 3 -2.87 -14.50 2.41
CA THR A 3 -3.76 -13.58 1.69
C THR A 3 -5.03 -13.41 2.51
N SER A 4 -5.21 -12.22 3.09
CA SER A 4 -6.49 -11.81 3.65
C SER A 4 -7.42 -11.46 2.48
N THR A 5 -8.67 -11.93 2.51
CA THR A 5 -9.64 -11.72 1.43
C THR A 5 -10.01 -10.23 1.34
N THR A 6 -9.38 -9.49 0.43
CA THR A 6 -9.65 -8.07 0.19
C THR A 6 -10.79 -7.92 -0.81
N HIS A 7 -11.86 -7.22 -0.43
CA HIS A 7 -12.90 -6.82 -1.38
C HIS A 7 -12.33 -5.77 -2.34
N HIS A 8 -12.05 -6.17 -3.58
CA HIS A 8 -11.48 -5.32 -4.61
C HIS A 8 -12.54 -4.35 -5.15
N THR A 9 -12.24 -3.05 -5.12
CA THR A 9 -13.03 -2.03 -5.81
C THR A 9 -12.23 -1.56 -7.01
N ASN A 10 -12.73 -1.81 -8.23
CA ASN A 10 -12.02 -1.45 -9.45
C ASN A 10 -12.23 0.04 -9.76
N VAL A 11 -11.19 0.86 -9.59
CA VAL A 11 -11.16 2.21 -10.16
C VAL A 11 -10.71 2.08 -11.62
N LYS A 12 -11.66 2.17 -12.56
CA LYS A 12 -11.36 2.18 -14.00
C LYS A 12 -10.92 3.57 -14.43
N LEU A 13 -9.62 3.84 -14.35
CA LEU A 13 -8.99 4.83 -15.25
C LEU A 13 -8.84 4.17 -16.62
N GLY A 14 -9.42 4.81 -17.65
CA GLY A 14 -9.32 4.52 -19.09
C GLY A 14 -8.76 3.16 -19.54
N GLN A 15 -9.60 2.37 -20.18
CA GLN A 15 -9.24 1.10 -20.83
C GLN A 15 -8.06 1.26 -21.81
N GLN A 16 -6.86 0.87 -21.40
CA GLN A 16 -5.81 0.41 -22.31
C GLN A 16 -5.14 -0.84 -21.73
N ARG A 17 -4.54 -1.63 -22.61
CA ARG A 17 -4.00 -2.96 -22.33
C ARG A 17 -2.68 -2.81 -21.56
N THR A 18 -2.76 -2.43 -20.28
CA THR A 18 -1.60 -2.17 -19.43
C THR A 18 -0.96 -3.50 -19.04
N SER A 19 0.30 -3.74 -19.42
CA SER A 19 1.04 -4.97 -19.11
C SER A 19 1.44 -5.09 -17.64
N PHE A 20 1.16 -4.08 -16.83
CA PHE A 20 1.52 -4.00 -15.41
C PHE A 20 0.36 -3.38 -14.63
N CYS A 21 -0.16 -4.11 -13.65
CA CYS A 21 -1.16 -3.64 -12.71
C CYS A 21 -0.60 -3.81 -11.30
N ALA A 22 -0.64 -2.76 -10.47
CA ALA A 22 -0.10 -2.82 -9.12
C ALA A 22 -1.21 -3.05 -8.09
N GLU A 23 -0.93 -3.83 -7.05
CA GLU A 23 -1.79 -4.01 -5.87
C GLU A 23 -1.10 -3.37 -4.66
N LEU A 24 -1.84 -2.53 -3.92
CA LEU A 24 -1.38 -1.93 -2.67
C LEU A 24 -1.97 -2.68 -1.47
N ASP A 25 -1.11 -3.16 -0.58
CA ASP A 25 -1.52 -3.93 0.60
C ASP A 25 -0.62 -3.65 1.83
N GLU A 26 -1.06 -4.15 2.98
CA GLU A 26 -0.38 -4.12 4.27
C GLU A 26 0.32 -5.45 4.58
N GLN A 27 1.64 -5.40 4.74
CA GLN A 27 2.44 -6.55 5.17
C GLN A 27 3.07 -6.29 6.55
N LEU A 28 2.88 -7.22 7.48
CA LEU A 28 3.55 -7.23 8.77
C LEU A 28 4.71 -8.23 8.74
N PHE A 29 5.92 -7.77 9.04
CA PHE A 29 7.08 -8.65 9.20
C PHE A 29 7.38 -8.84 10.70
N PRO A 30 7.33 -10.10 11.20
CA PRO A 30 7.56 -10.38 12.61
C PRO A 30 8.90 -9.83 13.07
N SER A 31 8.89 -9.12 14.20
CA SER A 31 10.11 -8.56 14.78
C SER A 31 10.00 -8.49 16.29
N LYS A 32 11.12 -8.80 16.96
CA LYS A 32 11.28 -8.65 18.42
C LYS A 32 12.14 -7.44 18.77
N THR A 33 12.59 -6.68 17.77
CA THR A 33 13.44 -5.51 17.98
C THR A 33 12.65 -4.41 18.66
N ARG A 34 13.21 -3.84 19.73
CA ARG A 34 12.66 -2.65 20.37
C ARG A 34 12.89 -1.44 19.46
N CYS A 35 11.87 -1.06 18.72
CA CYS A 35 11.86 0.13 17.86
C CYS A 35 10.55 0.91 18.07
N CYS A 36 10.60 2.23 17.86
CA CYS A 36 9.46 3.11 18.09
C CYS A 36 8.30 2.90 17.11
N PHE A 37 8.53 2.19 16.00
CA PHE A 37 7.54 1.92 14.96
C PHE A 37 7.08 0.45 14.91
N LEU A 38 7.38 -0.34 15.94
CA LEU A 38 6.82 -1.69 16.08
C LEU A 38 5.29 -1.62 16.18
N GLN A 39 4.59 -2.42 15.40
CA GLN A 39 3.12 -2.47 15.37
C GLN A 39 2.60 -3.77 15.95
N TYR A 40 1.45 -3.66 16.62
CA TYR A 40 0.63 -4.79 17.03
C TYR A 40 -0.59 -4.93 16.12
N ILE A 41 -0.77 -6.08 15.47
CA ILE A 41 -1.94 -6.37 14.63
C ILE A 41 -2.58 -7.67 15.12
N ALA A 42 -3.73 -7.55 15.78
CA ALA A 42 -4.40 -8.67 16.44
C ALA A 42 -4.82 -9.81 15.49
N THR A 43 -5.07 -9.48 14.22
CA THR A 43 -5.56 -10.41 13.19
C THR A 43 -4.46 -11.23 12.52
N LYS A 44 -3.18 -10.89 12.72
CA LYS A 44 -2.05 -11.62 12.13
C LYS A 44 -1.53 -12.69 13.13
N PRO A 45 -0.99 -13.83 12.65
CA PRO A 45 -0.49 -14.91 13.52
C PRO A 45 0.64 -14.40 14.43
N ASP A 46 1.62 -13.75 13.81
CA ASP A 46 2.67 -13.00 14.49
C ASP A 46 2.17 -11.58 14.72
N LYS A 47 1.70 -11.33 15.94
CA LYS A 47 1.01 -10.08 16.26
C LYS A 47 1.92 -8.86 16.31
N PHE A 48 3.21 -9.06 16.58
CA PHE A 48 4.19 -7.97 16.73
C PHE A 48 5.18 -7.97 15.57
N GLY A 49 5.30 -6.84 14.90
CA GLY A 49 6.20 -6.71 13.77
C GLY A 49 6.36 -5.30 13.25
N ILE A 50 7.22 -5.14 12.26
CA ILE A 50 7.32 -3.89 11.51
C ILE A 50 6.30 -3.97 10.37
N LYS A 51 5.37 -3.01 10.35
CA LYS A 51 4.35 -2.91 9.30
C LYS A 51 4.94 -2.17 8.10
N PHE A 52 4.64 -2.66 6.91
CA PHE A 52 5.01 -2.05 5.64
C PHE A 52 3.79 -1.92 4.75
N TRP A 53 3.77 -0.84 3.99
CA TRP A 53 2.91 -0.67 2.83
C TRP A 53 3.66 -1.19 1.62
N VAL A 54 3.04 -2.07 0.84
CA VAL A 54 3.71 -2.78 -0.24
C VAL A 54 2.94 -2.56 -1.53
N ALA A 55 3.66 -2.21 -2.60
CA ALA A 55 3.16 -2.25 -3.97
C ALA A 55 3.68 -3.50 -4.67
N CYS A 56 2.78 -4.36 -5.11
CA CYS A 56 3.10 -5.62 -5.78
C CYS A 56 2.57 -5.64 -7.21
N ASP A 57 3.31 -6.24 -8.14
CA ASP A 57 2.78 -6.53 -9.47
C ASP A 57 1.76 -7.68 -9.41
N LEU A 58 0.57 -7.45 -9.93
CA LEU A 58 -0.52 -8.43 -9.90
C LEU A 58 -0.18 -9.72 -10.65
N LYS A 59 0.63 -9.65 -11.71
CA LYS A 59 0.92 -10.80 -12.57
C LYS A 59 2.09 -11.63 -12.03
N SER A 60 3.23 -11.01 -11.79
CA SER A 60 4.44 -11.69 -11.34
C SER A 60 4.51 -11.90 -9.83
N LYS A 61 3.66 -11.18 -9.06
CA LYS A 61 3.69 -11.15 -7.59
C LYS A 61 5.01 -10.64 -7.00
N TYR A 62 5.82 -9.93 -7.81
CA TYR A 62 7.00 -9.24 -7.30
C TYR A 62 6.62 -7.98 -6.54
N ILE A 63 7.36 -7.71 -5.46
CA ILE A 63 7.32 -6.43 -4.77
C ILE A 63 8.01 -5.40 -5.65
N CYS A 64 7.29 -4.35 -6.00
CA CYS A 64 7.75 -3.28 -6.88
C CYS A 64 8.18 -2.05 -6.09
N ASN A 65 7.53 -1.77 -4.96
CA ASN A 65 7.93 -0.72 -4.03
C ASN A 65 7.44 -1.04 -2.62
N VAL A 66 8.11 -0.50 -1.60
CA VAL A 66 7.77 -0.74 -0.19
C VAL A 66 8.08 0.49 0.66
N LEU A 67 7.19 0.80 1.60
CA LEU A 67 7.38 1.88 2.57
C LEU A 67 7.12 1.38 4.00
N PRO A 68 8.05 1.60 4.95
CA PRO A 68 7.79 1.25 6.34
C PRO A 68 6.73 2.19 6.93
N TYR A 69 5.84 1.64 7.76
CA TYR A 69 4.94 2.43 8.58
C TYR A 69 5.68 2.93 9.82
N LEU A 70 5.98 4.23 9.84
CA LEU A 70 6.74 4.86 10.92
C LEU A 70 5.85 5.49 12.01
N GLY A 71 4.53 5.26 11.97
CA GLY A 71 3.60 5.87 12.92
C GLY A 71 3.19 7.29 12.52
N LYS A 72 3.21 8.22 13.48
CA LYS A 72 2.94 9.64 13.21
C LYS A 72 4.19 10.29 12.60
N ASP A 73 4.06 10.68 11.33
CA ASP A 73 5.08 11.47 10.63
C ASP A 73 4.78 12.97 10.83
N PRO A 74 5.64 13.73 11.56
CA PRO A 74 5.46 15.17 11.74
C PRO A 74 5.76 15.99 10.48
N SER A 75 6.41 15.39 9.48
CA SER A 75 6.72 16.05 8.20
C SER A 75 5.57 15.99 7.19
N ARG A 76 4.54 15.18 7.44
CA ARG A 76 3.36 15.11 6.56
C ARG A 76 2.56 16.42 6.66
N PRO A 77 2.22 17.07 5.53
CA PRO A 77 1.39 18.28 5.52
C PRO A 77 0.07 18.09 6.30
N SER A 78 -0.29 19.11 7.07
CA SER A 78 -1.58 19.14 7.77
C SER A 78 -2.72 19.15 6.75
N GLY A 79 -3.62 18.17 6.81
CA GLY A 79 -4.76 18.04 5.91
C GLY A 79 -4.63 16.92 4.87
N GLU A 80 -3.43 16.38 4.65
CA GLU A 80 -3.26 15.25 3.72
C GLU A 80 -3.63 13.93 4.39
N ARG A 81 -4.48 13.13 3.73
CA ARG A 81 -4.84 11.80 4.20
C ARG A 81 -3.61 10.90 4.11
N LEU A 82 -3.32 10.16 5.19
CA LEU A 82 -2.19 9.22 5.22
C LEU A 82 -2.22 8.25 4.04
N SER A 83 -3.40 7.73 3.70
CA SER A 83 -3.58 6.78 2.61
C SER A 83 -3.16 7.37 1.26
N GLU A 84 -3.54 8.60 0.96
CA GLU A 84 -3.19 9.30 -0.29
C GLU A 84 -1.69 9.53 -0.39
N SER A 85 -1.08 10.02 0.69
CA SER A 85 0.37 10.24 0.77
C SER A 85 1.16 8.94 0.54
N VAL A 86 0.68 7.84 1.12
CA VAL A 86 1.29 6.51 0.95
C VAL A 86 1.14 6.03 -0.50
N VAL A 87 -0.05 6.16 -1.11
CA VAL A 87 -0.30 5.77 -2.49
C VAL A 87 0.62 6.54 -3.44
N MET A 88 0.70 7.87 -3.29
CA MET A 88 1.55 8.72 -4.13
C MET A 88 3.02 8.36 -4.01
N ARG A 89 3.53 8.14 -2.78
CA ARG A 89 4.93 7.72 -2.56
C ARG A 89 5.22 6.32 -3.10
N LEU A 90 4.29 5.36 -2.96
CA LEU A 90 4.47 4.02 -3.51
C LEU A 90 4.43 4.01 -5.04
N MET A 91 3.61 4.88 -5.63
CA MET A 91 3.41 4.96 -7.07
C MET A 91 4.35 5.91 -7.78
N GLU A 92 5.08 6.79 -7.09
CA GLU A 92 6.05 7.74 -7.67
C GLU A 92 6.92 7.11 -8.80
N PRO A 93 7.50 5.90 -8.65
CA PRO A 93 8.31 5.28 -9.72
C PRO A 93 7.50 4.82 -10.95
N PHE A 94 6.18 4.84 -10.86
CA PHE A 94 5.22 4.24 -11.79
C PHE A 94 4.22 5.26 -12.36
N VAL A 95 4.22 6.50 -11.88
CA VAL A 95 3.44 7.63 -12.43
C VAL A 95 3.78 7.80 -13.93
N ASP A 96 2.78 8.21 -14.72
CA ASP A 96 2.85 8.45 -16.18
C ASP A 96 3.11 7.24 -17.08
N LYS A 97 3.14 6.01 -16.54
CA LYS A 97 3.35 4.79 -17.34
C LYS A 97 2.07 4.13 -17.83
N GLY A 98 0.92 4.80 -17.68
CA GLY A 98 -0.40 4.27 -18.04
C GLY A 98 -0.64 2.91 -17.39
N ARG A 99 -0.54 2.81 -16.06
CA ARG A 99 -0.69 1.56 -15.30
C ARG A 99 -1.98 1.60 -14.50
N ALA A 100 -2.67 0.46 -14.40
CA ALA A 100 -3.80 0.33 -13.48
C ALA A 100 -3.30 0.03 -12.07
N VAL A 101 -3.91 0.67 -11.07
CA VAL A 101 -3.60 0.45 -9.64
C VAL A 101 -4.87 -0.07 -8.97
N THR A 102 -4.73 -1.20 -8.30
CA THR A 102 -5.76 -1.80 -7.45
C THR A 102 -5.42 -1.51 -6.00
N THR A 103 -6.38 -0.95 -5.28
CA THR A 103 -6.22 -0.51 -3.90
C THR A 103 -7.30 -1.11 -3.01
N ASP A 104 -7.00 -1.28 -1.72
CA ASP A 104 -8.00 -1.60 -0.72
C ASP A 104 -8.89 -0.37 -0.39
N ASN A 105 -9.87 -0.55 0.49
CA ASN A 105 -10.74 0.55 0.93
C ASN A 105 -9.99 1.64 1.72
N PHE A 106 -8.91 1.30 2.42
CA PHE A 106 -8.11 2.26 3.18
C PHE A 106 -7.41 3.25 2.23
N PHE A 107 -6.95 2.75 1.08
CA PHE A 107 -6.25 3.49 0.03
C PHE A 107 -7.18 4.13 -1.01
N THR A 108 -8.47 3.81 -1.02
CA THR A 108 -9.39 4.33 -2.04
C THR A 108 -9.92 5.72 -1.66
N SER A 109 -9.68 6.72 -2.50
CA SER A 109 -10.32 8.04 -2.41
C SER A 109 -10.62 8.61 -3.80
N LEU A 110 -11.64 9.48 -3.89
CA LEU A 110 -12.02 10.10 -5.17
C LEU A 110 -10.90 10.98 -5.73
N SER A 111 -10.16 11.67 -4.86
CA SER A 111 -9.00 12.51 -5.20
C SER A 111 -7.85 11.73 -5.86
N LEU A 112 -7.67 10.45 -5.54
CA LEU A 112 -6.68 9.58 -6.19
C LEU A 112 -7.15 9.02 -7.54
N ALA A 113 -8.45 9.09 -7.82
CA ALA A 113 -9.06 8.52 -9.03
C ALA A 113 -9.25 9.55 -10.16
N GLN A 114 -8.98 10.83 -9.88
CA GLN A 114 -9.05 11.96 -10.82
C GLN A 114 -7.76 12.09 -11.61
#